data_AF-A0A2Z4AGC5-F1
#
_entry.id   AF-A0A2Z4AGC5-F1
#
_cell.length_a   1.000
_cell.length_b   1.000
_cell.length_c   1.000
_cell.angle_alpha   90.00
_cell.angle_beta   90.00
_cell.angle_gamma   90.00
#
_symmetry.space_group_name_H-M   'P 1'
#
loop_
_entity.id
_entity.type
_entity.pdbx_description
1 polymer ?
#
loop_
_entity_poly.entity_id
_entity_poly.type
_entity_poly.pdbx_seq_one_letter_code
_entity_poly.pdbx_strand_id
1 'polypeptide(L)'
;MRERLNSFHRQLAGRLRRICNFEITKAACQGPGIPSDQGNTGEGFNSNLFIFAFFRYLFSLPKTLRDNRGGKLKIWFHHIPIFYSFQLLFRKFLVWQFSTLCLTSSSLLAQSLDLGSETQRAEGKELYQNYCAHCHGNEGDGKGSAEAFFRPKPRDFTSGKYKIRTTPSGELPTTEDIKHIIQKGMPFTGMPPFTNLSDEEITNLAYYLKTFNADFADPDFSPIPLTLGKAPEFSEESALRGREIYVQNECYTCHGDLGRTDGVSAPTLEDDFGDEKNPIRPADLTKRWAFRGGSTREDIYRTVTTGINGTPMPSYQDSMSEQDRWDLVNYIVSLSKRVDSDFSTTIVADYVERDFDISNDQSLFGNALTAHIPIVGQLIEPGREYFPATNSIEVRAIYNTDEIAILVTWNDMSADRSGSNAPGLPVEDTVPQSVAHHDETSEQYSDAVAIQWPTAMPEGFKKPFFVFGDPQRSVDLWYADLAGNGELRQFIGNGYAGIQAKELTGTSMTATYDAGEWAVTFKQKREQPDGLSFAEGVFIPISFFVWDGFNREHGIKTGLSSWYSIFLKPKQTVSPIVPMAKYAILTVIIEIILIAFIRWRARSEDLATPQTV
;
A
#
# COMPACT_ATOMS: atom_id res chain seq x y z
N MET A 1 2.15 1.92 -68.89
CA MET A 1 2.87 2.47 -67.71
C MET A 1 2.34 1.88 -66.39
N ARG A 2 1.02 1.87 -66.16
CA ARG A 2 0.36 1.23 -65.00
C ARG A 2 0.69 -0.26 -64.81
N GLU A 3 0.76 -1.04 -65.90
CA GLU A 3 1.14 -2.47 -65.84
C GLU A 3 2.62 -2.71 -65.56
N ARG A 4 3.51 -1.80 -65.98
CA ARG A 4 4.95 -1.88 -65.64
C ARG A 4 5.21 -1.48 -64.18
N LEU A 5 4.41 -0.57 -63.63
CA LEU A 5 4.42 -0.22 -62.20
C LEU A 5 3.93 -1.41 -61.33
N ASN A 6 2.88 -2.10 -61.77
CA ASN A 6 2.35 -3.28 -61.07
C ASN A 6 3.26 -4.52 -61.17
N SER A 7 4.06 -4.62 -62.23
CA SER A 7 5.13 -5.64 -62.34
C SER A 7 6.30 -5.33 -61.39
N PHE A 8 6.65 -4.04 -61.24
CA PHE A 8 7.73 -3.59 -60.38
C PHE A 8 7.40 -3.76 -58.89
N HIS A 9 6.18 -3.42 -58.45
CA HIS A 9 5.75 -3.65 -57.06
C HIS A 9 5.69 -5.14 -56.67
N ARG A 10 5.29 -6.03 -57.59
CA ARG A 10 5.31 -7.49 -57.34
C ARG A 10 6.72 -8.06 -57.25
N GLN A 11 7.66 -7.57 -58.05
CA GLN A 11 9.07 -7.97 -57.98
C GLN A 11 9.79 -7.43 -56.73
N LEU A 12 9.39 -6.24 -56.25
CA LEU A 12 9.93 -5.64 -55.02
C LEU A 12 9.41 -6.36 -53.77
N ALA A 13 8.11 -6.71 -53.72
CA ALA A 13 7.52 -7.50 -52.64
C ALA A 13 8.10 -8.94 -52.57
N GLY A 14 8.41 -9.55 -53.72
CA GLY A 14 9.06 -10.87 -53.80
C GLY A 14 10.57 -10.90 -53.52
N ARG A 15 11.23 -9.73 -53.51
CA ARG A 15 12.63 -9.56 -53.06
C ARG A 15 12.72 -9.25 -51.57
N LEU A 16 11.79 -8.47 -51.03
CA LEU A 16 11.72 -8.16 -49.59
C LEU A 16 11.33 -9.40 -48.75
N ARG A 17 10.45 -10.28 -49.25
CA ARG A 17 10.14 -11.57 -48.58
C ARG A 17 11.31 -12.56 -48.54
N ARG A 18 12.35 -12.37 -49.35
CA ARG A 18 13.55 -13.23 -49.37
C ARG A 18 14.69 -12.72 -48.48
N ILE A 19 14.58 -11.50 -47.97
CA ILE A 19 15.59 -10.87 -47.10
C ILE A 19 15.23 -11.08 -45.61
N CYS A 20 13.98 -11.41 -45.28
CA CYS A 20 13.51 -11.60 -43.91
C CYS A 20 13.33 -13.07 -43.48
N ASN A 21 13.95 -14.07 -44.13
CA ASN A 21 13.83 -15.47 -43.71
C ASN A 21 15.16 -16.24 -43.79
N PHE A 22 15.90 -16.20 -42.68
CA PHE A 22 16.92 -17.15 -42.20
C PHE A 22 17.22 -16.66 -40.76
N GLU A 23 17.04 -17.34 -39.64
CA GLU A 23 16.82 -18.76 -39.33
C GLU A 23 16.26 -18.85 -37.88
N ILE A 24 15.04 -19.36 -37.66
CA ILE A 24 14.68 -20.12 -36.44
C ILE A 24 13.76 -21.25 -36.89
N THR A 25 14.14 -22.46 -36.52
CA THR A 25 13.50 -23.74 -36.82
C THR A 25 12.09 -23.90 -36.22
N LYS A 26 11.30 -24.67 -36.97
CA LYS A 26 9.89 -25.11 -36.80
C LYS A 26 9.54 -25.77 -35.45
N ALA A 27 8.31 -25.48 -34.97
CA ALA A 27 7.23 -26.45 -34.68
C ALA A 27 5.88 -25.70 -34.62
N ALA A 28 5.04 -25.79 -35.66
CA ALA A 28 3.79 -26.56 -35.72
C ALA A 28 2.59 -25.97 -34.95
N CYS A 29 1.63 -25.35 -35.65
CA CYS A 29 0.19 -25.69 -35.64
C CYS A 29 -0.64 -24.78 -36.56
N GLN A 30 -1.76 -25.34 -37.04
CA GLN A 30 -2.59 -24.97 -38.19
C GLN A 30 -3.57 -23.80 -37.90
N GLY A 31 -4.05 -23.10 -38.96
CA GLY A 31 -4.95 -21.91 -38.91
C GLY A 31 -6.43 -22.22 -38.58
N PRO A 32 -7.46 -21.47 -39.07
CA PRO A 32 -7.47 -20.22 -39.86
C PRO A 32 -8.47 -19.12 -39.35
N GLY A 33 -8.44 -17.90 -39.93
CA GLY A 33 -9.56 -16.93 -39.81
C GLY A 33 -9.26 -15.48 -40.28
N ILE A 34 -9.86 -15.06 -41.40
CA ILE A 34 -9.97 -13.70 -42.00
C ILE A 34 -11.35 -13.13 -41.58
N PRO A 35 -11.65 -11.81 -41.37
CA PRO A 35 -11.58 -10.67 -42.33
C PRO A 35 -11.13 -9.29 -41.78
N SER A 36 -10.43 -8.44 -42.58
CA SER A 36 -10.91 -7.22 -43.30
C SER A 36 -11.86 -6.31 -42.49
N ASP A 37 -11.61 -5.02 -42.27
CA ASP A 37 -11.54 -3.97 -43.29
C ASP A 37 -11.14 -2.60 -42.64
N GLN A 38 -10.59 -1.68 -43.45
CA GLN A 38 -10.49 -0.19 -43.41
C GLN A 38 -10.48 0.55 -42.04
N GLY A 39 -9.65 1.56 -41.77
CA GLY A 39 -8.74 2.38 -42.56
C GLY A 39 -8.60 3.75 -41.86
N ASN A 40 -7.39 4.27 -41.69
CA ASN A 40 -7.10 5.71 -41.77
C ASN A 40 -5.59 5.94 -41.73
N THR A 41 -5.02 6.33 -42.86
CA THR A 41 -3.62 6.73 -43.00
C THR A 41 -3.53 8.25 -42.86
N GLY A 42 -2.93 8.72 -41.77
CA GLY A 42 -2.48 10.10 -41.62
C GLY A 42 -0.98 10.11 -41.34
N GLU A 43 -0.15 9.89 -42.36
CA GLU A 43 1.30 10.07 -42.25
C GLU A 43 1.79 11.20 -43.14
N GLY A 44 2.59 12.07 -42.54
CA GLY A 44 3.10 13.32 -43.08
C GLY A 44 3.98 13.12 -44.32
N PHE A 45 3.69 13.93 -45.33
CA PHE A 45 4.41 14.01 -46.59
C PHE A 45 5.79 14.66 -46.37
N ASN A 46 6.86 13.87 -46.37
CA ASN A 46 8.22 14.37 -46.18
C ASN A 46 8.80 14.92 -47.51
N SER A 47 8.68 16.23 -47.72
CA SER A 47 9.05 16.98 -48.93
C SER A 47 10.53 16.87 -49.33
N ASN A 48 11.41 16.43 -48.43
CA ASN A 48 12.84 16.28 -48.68
C ASN A 48 13.20 15.05 -49.53
N LEU A 49 12.39 13.99 -49.51
CA LEU A 49 12.65 12.77 -50.30
C LEU A 49 12.41 12.98 -51.80
N PHE A 50 11.47 13.87 -52.16
CA PHE A 50 11.10 14.13 -53.55
C PHE A 50 12.18 14.92 -54.30
N ILE A 51 12.85 15.86 -53.62
CA ILE A 51 13.93 16.66 -54.18
C ILE A 51 15.16 15.79 -54.48
N PHE A 52 15.52 14.87 -53.58
CA PHE A 52 16.64 13.95 -53.79
C PHE A 52 16.39 12.95 -54.93
N ALA A 53 15.15 12.46 -55.08
CA ALA A 53 14.79 11.56 -56.18
C ALA A 53 14.79 12.28 -57.54
N PHE A 54 14.34 13.54 -57.59
CA PHE A 54 14.28 14.34 -58.82
C PHE A 54 15.68 14.67 -59.37
N PHE A 55 16.64 15.01 -58.51
CA PHE A 55 18.00 15.30 -58.94
C PHE A 55 18.79 14.05 -59.35
N ARG A 56 18.58 12.92 -58.67
CA ARG A 56 19.22 11.64 -59.06
C ARG A 56 18.77 11.15 -60.44
N TYR A 57 17.55 11.49 -60.85
CA TYR A 57 17.03 11.22 -62.20
C TYR A 57 17.66 12.13 -63.27
N LEU A 58 17.84 13.43 -62.97
CA LEU A 58 18.49 14.40 -63.88
C LEU A 58 19.97 14.06 -64.19
N PHE A 59 20.69 13.48 -63.22
CA PHE A 59 22.08 13.04 -63.40
C PHE A 59 22.24 11.63 -64.03
N SER A 60 21.14 10.91 -64.25
CA SER A 60 21.11 9.54 -64.80
C SER A 60 20.86 9.49 -66.32
N LEU A 61 20.61 10.65 -66.96
CA LEU A 61 20.30 10.67 -68.39
C LEU A 61 21.54 10.34 -69.26
N PRO A 62 21.48 9.33 -70.13
CA PRO A 62 22.58 8.97 -71.01
C PRO A 62 22.80 10.04 -72.10
N LYS A 63 24.07 10.40 -72.37
CA LYS A 63 24.48 11.46 -73.33
C LYS A 63 24.29 11.12 -74.82
N THR A 64 23.54 10.07 -75.18
CA THR A 64 23.34 9.68 -76.58
C THR A 64 22.01 8.96 -76.79
N LEU A 65 21.15 9.52 -77.65
CA LEU A 65 20.01 8.81 -78.25
C LEU A 65 20.40 8.41 -79.68
N ARG A 66 20.13 7.15 -80.05
CA ARG A 66 20.39 6.59 -81.38
C ARG A 66 19.05 6.22 -82.02
N ASP A 67 18.73 6.83 -83.16
CA ASP A 67 17.55 6.49 -83.97
C ASP A 67 17.88 5.32 -84.95
N ASN A 68 16.86 4.52 -85.26
CA ASN A 68 16.88 3.25 -85.98
C ASN A 68 17.12 3.35 -87.50
N ARG A 69 17.69 4.45 -88.00
CA ARG A 69 18.03 4.61 -89.43
C ARG A 69 19.39 5.28 -89.68
N GLY A 70 20.43 4.87 -88.94
CA GLY A 70 21.82 4.90 -89.43
C GLY A 70 22.48 6.23 -89.81
N GLY A 71 21.89 7.40 -89.49
CA GLY A 71 22.48 8.72 -89.76
C GLY A 71 23.02 9.41 -88.50
N LYS A 72 24.27 9.91 -88.54
CA LYS A 72 24.88 10.69 -87.44
C LYS A 72 24.33 12.13 -87.44
N LEU A 73 23.59 12.52 -86.40
CA LEU A 73 23.28 13.93 -86.12
C LEU A 73 24.24 14.47 -85.04
N LYS A 74 25.10 15.42 -85.40
CA LYS A 74 25.95 16.17 -84.45
C LYS A 74 25.13 17.32 -83.86
N ILE A 75 24.82 17.26 -82.58
CA ILE A 75 24.28 18.41 -81.84
C ILE A 75 25.46 19.16 -81.22
N TRP A 76 25.68 20.40 -81.66
CA TRP A 76 26.64 21.33 -81.09
C TRP A 76 26.04 21.96 -79.82
N PHE A 77 26.57 21.62 -78.65
CA PHE A 77 26.36 22.41 -77.43
C PHE A 77 27.47 23.46 -77.32
N HIS A 78 27.22 24.67 -77.84
CA HIS A 78 27.87 25.88 -77.34
C HIS A 78 27.20 26.25 -76.00
N HIS A 79 27.97 26.83 -75.07
CA HIS A 79 27.64 27.20 -73.68
C HIS A 79 28.04 26.21 -72.58
N ILE A 80 29.35 25.95 -72.45
CA ILE A 80 29.99 25.28 -71.30
C ILE A 80 30.63 26.22 -70.23
N PRO A 81 30.58 27.57 -70.25
CA PRO A 81 31.10 28.34 -69.10
C PRO A 81 30.11 28.46 -67.91
N ILE A 82 28.80 28.41 -68.15
CA ILE A 82 27.79 28.72 -67.11
C ILE A 82 27.54 27.53 -66.18
N PHE A 83 27.65 26.30 -66.69
CA PHE A 83 27.41 25.07 -65.93
C PHE A 83 28.50 24.79 -64.87
N TYR A 84 29.76 25.13 -65.16
CA TYR A 84 30.86 24.94 -64.20
C TYR A 84 30.80 25.96 -63.05
N SER A 85 30.44 27.22 -63.36
CA SER A 85 30.26 28.26 -62.33
C SER A 85 29.07 27.98 -61.42
N PHE A 86 27.99 27.41 -61.95
CA PHE A 86 26.84 26.99 -61.15
C PHE A 86 27.16 25.79 -60.25
N GLN A 87 27.94 24.82 -60.72
CA GLN A 87 28.39 23.69 -59.88
C GLN A 87 29.31 24.12 -58.72
N LEU A 88 30.20 25.09 -58.96
CA LEU A 88 31.09 25.62 -57.93
C LEU A 88 30.35 26.46 -56.89
N LEU A 89 29.39 27.29 -57.32
CA LEU A 89 28.54 28.06 -56.42
C LEU A 89 27.57 27.16 -55.64
N PHE A 90 27.01 26.12 -56.26
CA PHE A 90 26.11 25.17 -55.59
C PHE A 90 26.86 24.26 -54.61
N ARG A 91 28.10 23.85 -54.90
CA ARG A 91 28.97 23.17 -53.93
C ARG A 91 29.33 24.06 -52.75
N LYS A 92 29.66 25.34 -53.00
CA LYS A 92 29.92 26.31 -51.92
C LYS A 92 28.66 26.63 -51.12
N PHE A 93 27.49 26.65 -51.75
CA PHE A 93 26.20 26.86 -51.08
C PHE A 93 25.77 25.63 -50.26
N LEU A 94 25.99 24.41 -50.76
CA LEU A 94 25.77 23.17 -50.00
C LEU A 94 26.76 23.02 -48.85
N VAL A 95 28.05 23.34 -49.05
CA VAL A 95 29.04 23.34 -47.96
C VAL A 95 28.70 24.44 -46.95
N TRP A 96 28.31 25.63 -47.39
CA TRP A 96 27.87 26.70 -46.49
C TRP A 96 26.59 26.31 -45.73
N GLN A 97 25.58 25.72 -46.39
CA GLN A 97 24.38 25.22 -45.73
C GLN A 97 24.65 24.06 -44.79
N PHE A 98 25.53 23.11 -45.13
CA PHE A 98 25.95 22.03 -44.21
C PHE A 98 26.82 22.56 -43.06
N SER A 99 27.65 23.58 -43.29
CA SER A 99 28.43 24.22 -42.23
C SER A 99 27.55 25.05 -41.31
N THR A 100 26.57 25.79 -41.82
CA THR A 100 25.57 26.48 -40.98
C THR A 100 24.61 25.50 -40.32
N LEU A 101 24.19 24.40 -40.97
CA LEU A 101 23.41 23.36 -40.31
C LEU A 101 24.23 22.67 -39.21
N CYS A 102 25.51 22.33 -39.44
CA CYS A 102 26.36 21.76 -38.38
C CYS A 102 26.57 22.75 -37.23
N LEU A 103 26.78 24.04 -37.51
CA LEU A 103 26.94 25.07 -36.48
C LEU A 103 25.64 25.41 -35.74
N THR A 104 24.46 25.20 -36.35
CA THR A 104 23.15 25.32 -35.65
C THR A 104 22.64 24.00 -35.09
N SER A 105 23.23 22.85 -35.45
CA SER A 105 22.89 21.52 -34.91
C SER A 105 23.71 21.17 -33.67
N SER A 106 24.90 21.77 -33.50
CA SER A 106 25.69 21.63 -32.26
C SER A 106 25.06 22.36 -31.06
N SER A 107 23.95 23.07 -31.27
CA SER A 107 23.15 23.71 -30.22
C SER A 107 21.88 22.94 -29.85
N LEU A 108 21.68 21.73 -30.41
CA LEU A 108 20.76 20.75 -29.83
C LEU A 108 21.35 20.31 -28.50
N LEU A 109 20.90 20.99 -27.43
CA LEU A 109 21.05 20.70 -26.02
C LEU A 109 21.86 19.42 -25.73
N ALA A 110 23.16 19.59 -25.45
CA ALA A 110 23.75 18.75 -24.42
C ALA A 110 23.02 19.14 -23.13
N GLN A 111 21.93 18.44 -22.84
CA GLN A 111 21.21 18.61 -21.59
C GLN A 111 22.22 18.27 -20.51
N SER A 112 22.66 19.27 -19.75
CA SER A 112 23.62 19.06 -18.67
C SER A 112 23.01 18.03 -17.72
N LEU A 113 23.73 16.94 -17.50
CA LEU A 113 23.31 15.90 -16.55
C LEU A 113 23.00 16.57 -15.21
N ASP A 114 21.86 16.20 -14.63
CA ASP A 114 21.36 16.78 -13.39
C ASP A 114 22.10 16.21 -12.17
N LEU A 115 23.39 16.51 -12.03
CA LEU A 115 24.26 15.93 -11.00
C LEU A 115 24.68 16.92 -9.92
N GLY A 116 24.22 18.17 -10.01
CA GLY A 116 24.70 19.28 -9.19
C GLY A 116 26.18 19.61 -9.43
N SER A 117 26.69 20.59 -8.68
CA SER A 117 28.12 20.92 -8.65
C SER A 117 28.91 19.98 -7.73
N GLU A 118 30.24 20.00 -7.85
CA GLU A 118 31.13 19.27 -6.94
C GLU A 118 30.95 19.72 -5.49
N THR A 119 30.77 21.03 -5.26
CA THR A 119 30.50 21.60 -3.94
C THR A 119 29.21 21.05 -3.34
N GLN A 120 28.12 21.01 -4.11
CA GLN A 120 26.83 20.47 -3.64
C GLN A 120 26.93 18.99 -3.26
N ARG A 121 27.67 18.19 -4.03
CA ARG A 121 27.90 16.78 -3.69
C ARG A 121 28.80 16.63 -2.47
N ALA A 122 29.77 17.52 -2.26
CA ALA A 122 30.61 17.52 -1.06
C ALA A 122 29.81 17.86 0.21
N GLU A 123 28.92 18.86 0.14
CA GLU A 123 27.99 19.20 1.22
C GLU A 123 26.99 18.06 1.48
N GLY A 124 26.44 17.47 0.41
CA GLY A 124 25.56 16.30 0.50
C GLY A 124 26.23 15.08 1.14
N LYS A 125 27.54 14.89 0.92
CA LYS A 125 28.33 13.83 1.55
C LYS A 125 28.41 14.00 3.06
N GLU A 126 28.63 15.22 3.55
CA GLU A 126 28.67 15.50 4.99
C GLU A 126 27.31 15.18 5.65
N LEU A 127 26.22 15.61 5.01
CA LEU A 127 24.86 15.28 5.46
C LEU A 127 24.63 13.76 5.48
N TYR A 128 25.04 13.05 4.42
CA TYR A 128 24.89 11.60 4.33
C TYR A 128 25.62 10.87 5.46
N GLN A 129 26.85 11.27 5.77
CA GLN A 129 27.64 10.69 6.85
C GLN A 129 26.98 10.89 8.22
N ASN A 130 26.38 12.05 8.44
CA ASN A 130 25.73 12.39 9.71
C ASN A 130 24.37 11.70 9.90
N TYR A 131 23.61 11.50 8.83
CA TYR A 131 22.20 11.11 8.92
C TYR A 131 21.84 9.77 8.27
N CYS A 132 22.60 9.30 7.27
CA CYS A 132 22.17 8.20 6.40
C CYS A 132 23.09 6.97 6.49
N ALA A 133 24.41 7.17 6.63
CA ALA A 133 25.41 6.12 6.53
C ALA A 133 25.29 5.02 7.59
N HIS A 134 24.73 5.34 8.77
CA HIS A 134 24.49 4.35 9.83
C HIS A 134 23.56 3.21 9.38
N CYS A 135 22.58 3.54 8.53
CA CYS A 135 21.63 2.57 7.97
C CYS A 135 22.06 2.12 6.57
N HIS A 136 22.39 3.06 5.68
CA HIS A 136 22.64 2.77 4.26
C HIS A 136 24.10 2.42 3.92
N GLY A 137 25.00 2.40 4.90
CA GLY A 137 26.42 2.12 4.69
C GLY A 137 27.19 3.33 4.17
N ASN A 138 28.50 3.39 4.47
CA ASN A 138 29.35 4.48 3.98
C ASN A 138 29.48 4.48 2.44
N GLU A 139 29.38 3.29 1.83
CA GLU A 139 29.47 3.09 0.38
C GLU A 139 28.08 3.10 -0.30
N GLY A 140 27.01 3.37 0.45
CA GLY A 140 25.64 3.38 -0.10
C GLY A 140 25.09 2.01 -0.47
N ASP A 141 25.75 0.93 -0.04
CA ASP A 141 25.45 -0.46 -0.37
C ASP A 141 24.33 -1.07 0.49
N GLY A 142 23.70 -0.27 1.35
CA GLY A 142 22.68 -0.71 2.29
C GLY A 142 23.25 -1.44 3.51
N LYS A 143 24.56 -1.65 3.63
CA LYS A 143 25.22 -2.46 4.67
C LYS A 143 25.75 -1.61 5.83
N GLY A 144 24.92 -0.68 6.32
CA GLY A 144 25.24 0.14 7.50
C GLY A 144 25.32 -0.67 8.79
N SER A 145 25.92 -0.12 9.84
CA SER A 145 26.08 -0.85 11.11
C SER A 145 24.75 -1.18 11.82
N ALA A 146 23.65 -0.55 11.41
CA ALA A 146 22.30 -0.88 11.89
C ALA A 146 21.47 -1.78 10.94
N GLU A 147 22.02 -2.21 9.80
CA GLU A 147 21.32 -2.97 8.75
C GLU A 147 20.67 -4.27 9.27
N ALA A 148 21.30 -4.93 10.24
CA ALA A 148 20.78 -6.14 10.86
C ALA A 148 19.42 -5.94 11.55
N PHE A 149 19.15 -4.74 12.08
CA PHE A 149 17.97 -4.45 12.89
C PHE A 149 16.74 -4.06 12.06
N PHE A 150 16.89 -3.68 10.79
CA PHE A 150 15.76 -3.18 10.00
C PHE A 150 15.11 -4.26 9.15
N ARG A 151 13.77 -4.29 9.17
CA ARG A 151 12.92 -5.01 8.22
C ARG A 151 11.82 -4.05 7.77
N PRO A 152 11.75 -3.68 6.47
CA PRO A 152 12.64 -4.06 5.37
C PRO A 152 14.09 -3.55 5.55
N LYS A 153 15.04 -4.16 4.85
CA LYS A 153 16.44 -3.73 4.82
C LYS A 153 16.61 -2.31 4.27
N PRO A 154 17.63 -1.54 4.72
CA PRO A 154 17.97 -0.25 4.12
C PRO A 154 18.26 -0.41 2.62
N ARG A 155 17.95 0.63 1.83
CA ARG A 155 18.16 0.61 0.38
C ARG A 155 19.65 0.59 0.04
N ASP A 156 20.04 -0.35 -0.83
CA ASP A 156 21.27 -0.30 -1.60
C ASP A 156 21.13 0.66 -2.79
N PHE A 157 21.81 1.80 -2.72
CA PHE A 157 21.84 2.84 -3.75
C PHE A 157 22.79 2.49 -4.91
N THR A 158 23.77 1.61 -4.70
CA THR A 158 24.71 1.21 -5.74
C THR A 158 24.01 0.43 -6.86
N SER A 159 22.91 -0.24 -6.53
CA SER A 159 22.07 -0.98 -7.49
C SER A 159 21.34 -0.12 -8.52
N GLY A 160 21.18 1.19 -8.28
CA GLY A 160 20.34 2.07 -9.11
C GLY A 160 18.82 1.77 -9.03
N LYS A 161 18.39 0.76 -8.26
CA LYS A 161 16.99 0.35 -8.18
C LYS A 161 16.25 1.11 -7.07
N TYR A 162 15.45 2.10 -7.46
CA TYR A 162 14.61 2.87 -6.52
C TYR A 162 13.15 2.41 -6.56
N LYS A 163 12.54 2.21 -5.38
CA LYS A 163 11.17 1.69 -5.26
C LYS A 163 10.10 2.69 -5.70
N ILE A 164 10.23 3.96 -5.30
CA ILE A 164 9.23 5.01 -5.54
C ILE A 164 9.80 5.99 -6.56
N ARG A 165 9.16 6.11 -7.72
CA ARG A 165 9.66 6.88 -8.86
C ARG A 165 8.50 7.44 -9.68
N THR A 166 8.78 8.43 -10.50
CA THR A 166 7.88 8.93 -11.56
C THR A 166 8.31 8.49 -12.96
N THR A 167 9.37 7.69 -13.07
CA THR A 167 9.92 7.16 -14.34
C THR A 167 9.38 5.75 -14.65
N PRO A 168 9.46 5.28 -15.92
CA PRO A 168 9.07 3.92 -16.30
C PRO A 168 9.74 2.82 -15.47
N SER A 169 9.16 1.62 -15.43
CA SER A 169 9.77 0.48 -14.72
C SER A 169 11.19 0.18 -15.24
N GLY A 170 12.11 -0.14 -14.33
CA GLY A 170 13.52 -0.36 -14.66
C GLY A 170 14.38 0.91 -14.73
N GLU A 171 13.79 2.09 -14.91
CA GLU A 171 14.53 3.35 -15.07
C GLU A 171 14.97 3.96 -13.73
N LEU A 172 16.02 4.80 -13.78
CA LEU A 172 16.50 5.59 -12.64
C LEU A 172 15.43 6.59 -12.14
N PRO A 173 15.45 6.97 -10.85
CA PRO A 173 14.62 8.06 -10.33
C PRO A 173 15.07 9.43 -10.87
N THR A 174 14.15 10.39 -10.89
CA THR A 174 14.52 11.81 -11.00
C THR A 174 15.12 12.34 -9.69
N THR A 175 15.77 13.50 -9.71
CA THR A 175 16.25 14.14 -8.48
C THR A 175 15.09 14.48 -7.55
N GLU A 176 13.97 14.92 -8.10
CA GLU A 176 12.71 15.20 -7.41
C GLU A 176 12.13 13.97 -6.72
N ASP A 177 12.21 12.78 -7.34
CA ASP A 177 11.80 11.53 -6.71
C ASP A 177 12.66 11.24 -5.46
N ILE A 178 13.99 11.41 -5.56
CA ILE A 178 14.92 11.20 -4.43
C ILE A 178 14.62 12.22 -3.31
N LYS A 179 14.47 13.50 -3.66
CA LYS A 179 14.12 14.58 -2.72
C LYS A 179 12.80 14.26 -2.00
N HIS A 180 11.78 13.83 -2.73
CA HIS A 180 10.47 13.50 -2.19
C HIS A 180 10.55 12.38 -1.15
N ILE A 181 11.30 11.31 -1.43
CA ILE A 181 11.49 10.19 -0.50
C ILE A 181 12.22 10.66 0.76
N ILE A 182 13.27 11.49 0.64
CA ILE A 182 14.00 12.00 1.80
C ILE A 182 13.07 12.88 2.68
N GLN A 183 12.29 13.75 2.05
CA GLN A 183 11.36 14.65 2.74
C GLN A 183 10.24 13.91 3.48
N LYS A 184 9.66 12.89 2.83
CA LYS A 184 8.49 12.17 3.35
C LYS A 184 8.85 10.94 4.18
N GLY A 185 10.07 10.43 4.04
CA GLY A 185 10.46 9.14 4.57
C GLY A 185 9.70 7.99 3.90
N MET A 186 9.75 6.82 4.53
CA MET A 186 8.91 5.67 4.15
C MET A 186 8.15 5.17 5.39
N PRO A 187 6.83 5.41 5.47
CA PRO A 187 5.99 4.93 6.58
C PRO A 187 6.21 3.44 6.90
N PHE A 188 6.18 3.09 8.19
CA PHE A 188 6.35 1.71 8.70
C PHE A 188 7.65 1.05 8.27
N THR A 189 8.72 1.84 8.15
CA THR A 189 10.10 1.38 7.97
C THR A 189 11.03 2.17 8.88
N GLY A 190 12.32 1.82 8.87
CA GLY A 190 13.37 2.60 9.55
C GLY A 190 13.72 3.95 8.92
N MET A 191 13.06 4.37 7.82
CA MET A 191 13.36 5.62 7.11
C MET A 191 12.39 6.74 7.53
N PRO A 192 12.77 7.61 8.49
CA PRO A 192 11.92 8.71 8.93
C PRO A 192 11.86 9.84 7.88
N PRO A 193 10.88 10.76 8.01
CA PRO A 193 10.90 12.01 7.24
C PRO A 193 11.98 12.96 7.78
N PHE A 194 12.77 13.55 6.88
CA PHE A 194 13.82 14.52 7.22
C PHE A 194 13.30 15.96 7.16
N THR A 195 12.31 16.29 7.99
CA THR A 195 11.65 17.62 7.99
C THR A 195 12.52 18.74 8.57
N ASN A 196 13.64 18.40 9.20
CA ASN A 196 14.58 19.34 9.80
C ASN A 196 15.66 19.83 8.82
N LEU A 197 15.77 19.22 7.63
CA LEU A 197 16.68 19.67 6.57
C LEU A 197 15.96 20.64 5.63
N SER A 198 16.69 21.65 5.16
CA SER A 198 16.23 22.59 4.14
C SER A 198 16.14 21.93 2.76
N ASP A 199 15.38 22.54 1.83
CA ASP A 199 15.29 22.03 0.45
C ASP A 199 16.65 22.01 -0.27
N GLU A 200 17.52 22.97 0.03
CA GLU A 200 18.89 23.02 -0.49
C GLU A 200 19.73 21.84 0.03
N GLU A 201 19.72 21.60 1.34
CA GLU A 201 20.41 20.45 1.95
C GLU A 201 19.91 19.11 1.39
N ILE A 202 18.59 18.97 1.23
CA ILE A 202 17.98 17.76 0.64
C ILE A 202 18.38 17.61 -0.83
N THR A 203 18.46 18.71 -1.59
CA THR A 203 18.91 18.69 -2.99
C THR A 203 20.37 18.27 -3.08
N ASN A 204 21.24 18.81 -2.22
CA ASN A 204 22.65 18.44 -2.13
C ASN A 204 22.82 16.95 -1.77
N LEU A 205 22.03 16.46 -0.80
CA LEU A 205 21.99 15.05 -0.43
C LEU A 205 21.54 14.17 -1.61
N ALA A 206 20.50 14.57 -2.35
CA ALA A 206 20.05 13.85 -3.54
C ALA A 206 21.15 13.76 -4.61
N TYR A 207 21.89 14.84 -4.87
CA TYR A 207 23.03 14.81 -5.79
C TYR A 207 24.15 13.90 -5.29
N TYR A 208 24.41 13.85 -3.99
CA TYR A 208 25.39 12.92 -3.44
C TYR A 208 24.93 11.46 -3.58
N LEU A 209 23.66 11.14 -3.33
CA LEU A 209 23.11 9.80 -3.52
C LEU A 209 23.31 9.27 -4.95
N LYS A 210 23.16 10.14 -5.95
CA LYS A 210 23.39 9.80 -7.37
C LYS A 210 24.85 9.38 -7.66
N THR A 211 25.80 9.68 -6.77
CA THR A 211 27.21 9.26 -6.95
C THR A 211 27.46 7.80 -6.68
N PHE A 212 26.55 7.10 -5.99
CA PHE A 212 26.72 5.68 -5.66
C PHE A 212 26.51 4.75 -6.85
N ASN A 213 25.87 5.22 -7.93
CA ASN A 213 25.65 4.44 -9.14
C ASN A 213 26.08 5.25 -10.37
N ALA A 214 26.92 4.65 -11.22
CA ALA A 214 27.53 5.33 -12.36
C ALA A 214 26.54 5.67 -13.47
N ASP A 215 25.40 4.98 -13.56
CA ASP A 215 24.40 5.17 -14.61
C ASP A 215 23.77 6.57 -14.53
N PHE A 216 23.71 7.19 -13.34
CA PHE A 216 23.28 8.59 -13.22
C PHE A 216 24.18 9.58 -13.97
N ALA A 217 25.45 9.22 -14.18
CA ALA A 217 26.43 10.03 -14.91
C ALA A 217 26.51 9.67 -16.40
N ASP A 218 25.72 8.72 -16.86
CA ASP A 218 25.64 8.32 -18.24
C ASP A 218 24.39 8.93 -18.91
N PRO A 219 24.56 9.79 -19.94
CA PRO A 219 23.45 10.39 -20.67
C PRO A 219 22.42 9.42 -21.21
N ASP A 220 22.81 8.18 -21.53
CA ASP A 220 21.91 7.17 -22.07
C ASP A 220 20.88 6.67 -21.04
N PHE A 221 21.12 6.88 -19.74
CA PHE A 221 20.23 6.52 -18.63
C PHE A 221 19.56 7.75 -17.99
N SER A 222 19.53 8.89 -18.69
CA SER A 222 18.89 10.11 -18.17
C SER A 222 17.39 9.86 -17.90
N PRO A 223 16.90 10.07 -16.67
CA PRO A 223 15.53 9.73 -16.30
C PRO A 223 14.52 10.62 -17.01
N ILE A 224 13.55 10.01 -17.71
CA ILE A 224 12.42 10.72 -18.34
C ILE A 224 11.16 10.43 -17.51
N PRO A 225 10.61 11.42 -16.79
CA PRO A 225 9.41 11.22 -15.99
C PRO A 225 8.19 10.98 -16.89
N LEU A 226 7.31 10.09 -16.44
CA LEU A 226 6.01 9.87 -17.04
C LEU A 226 5.09 11.06 -16.79
N THR A 227 4.20 11.34 -17.74
CA THR A 227 3.09 12.26 -17.52
C THR A 227 1.99 11.53 -16.77
N LEU A 228 1.93 11.72 -15.46
CA LEU A 228 0.88 11.19 -14.60
C LEU A 228 -0.26 12.20 -14.55
N GLY A 229 -1.40 11.87 -15.15
CA GLY A 229 -2.59 12.71 -15.14
C GLY A 229 -3.11 13.00 -13.72
N LYS A 230 -4.02 13.97 -13.59
CA LYS A 230 -4.75 14.19 -12.34
C LYS A 230 -5.81 13.10 -12.17
N ALA A 231 -6.09 12.72 -10.93
CA ALA A 231 -7.13 11.73 -10.68
C ALA A 231 -8.48 12.21 -11.24
N PRO A 232 -9.21 11.36 -11.99
CA PRO A 232 -10.59 11.65 -12.36
C PRO A 232 -11.46 11.66 -11.10
N GLU A 233 -12.69 12.17 -11.19
CA GLU A 233 -13.63 12.09 -10.06
C GLU A 233 -13.83 10.65 -9.59
N PHE A 234 -13.92 10.45 -8.28
CA PHE A 234 -14.20 9.13 -7.71
C PHE A 234 -15.69 8.79 -7.90
N SER A 235 -15.98 7.53 -8.26
CA SER A 235 -17.33 6.98 -8.26
C SER A 235 -17.33 5.52 -7.81
N GLU A 236 -18.41 5.07 -7.19
CA GLU A 236 -18.55 3.67 -6.78
C GLU A 236 -18.52 2.71 -7.99
N GLU A 237 -19.10 3.12 -9.12
CA GLU A 237 -19.07 2.35 -10.36
C GLU A 237 -17.65 2.16 -10.90
N SER A 238 -16.79 3.17 -10.74
CA SER A 238 -15.38 3.08 -11.09
C SER A 238 -14.63 2.11 -10.18
N ALA A 239 -14.91 2.12 -8.87
CA ALA A 239 -14.36 1.13 -7.94
C ALA A 239 -14.85 -0.30 -8.24
N LEU A 240 -16.11 -0.48 -8.67
CA LEU A 240 -16.63 -1.79 -9.07
C LEU A 240 -15.93 -2.35 -10.31
N ARG A 241 -15.68 -1.51 -11.33
CA ARG A 241 -14.84 -1.90 -12.48
C ARG A 241 -13.41 -2.21 -12.05
N GLY A 242 -12.85 -1.43 -11.14
CA GLY A 242 -11.54 -1.66 -10.54
C GLY A 242 -11.42 -3.01 -9.86
N ARG A 243 -12.48 -3.49 -9.19
CA ARG A 243 -12.52 -4.83 -8.59
C ARG A 243 -12.40 -5.93 -9.64
N GLU A 244 -13.08 -5.78 -10.78
CA GLU A 244 -12.96 -6.74 -11.89
C GLU A 244 -11.53 -6.77 -12.43
N ILE A 245 -10.91 -5.59 -12.59
CA ILE A 245 -9.52 -5.45 -13.04
C ILE A 245 -8.55 -6.10 -12.03
N TYR A 246 -8.75 -5.89 -10.73
CA TYR A 246 -7.95 -6.49 -9.66
C TYR A 246 -7.94 -8.02 -9.74
N VAL A 247 -9.09 -8.63 -10.00
CA VAL A 247 -9.22 -10.09 -10.16
C VAL A 247 -8.61 -10.55 -11.49
N GLN A 248 -8.89 -9.87 -12.60
CA GLN A 248 -8.38 -10.22 -13.93
C GLN A 248 -6.86 -10.17 -14.03
N ASN A 249 -6.23 -9.28 -13.26
CA ASN A 249 -4.77 -9.14 -13.19
C ASN A 249 -4.17 -9.89 -12.00
N GLU A 250 -4.94 -10.78 -11.37
CA GLU A 250 -4.48 -11.68 -10.30
C GLU A 250 -3.81 -10.96 -9.11
N CYS A 251 -4.17 -9.69 -8.86
CA CYS A 251 -3.59 -8.90 -7.77
C CYS A 251 -3.81 -9.56 -6.39
N TYR A 252 -4.91 -10.30 -6.27
CA TYR A 252 -5.28 -11.09 -5.09
C TYR A 252 -4.29 -12.21 -4.76
N THR A 253 -3.50 -12.69 -5.72
CA THR A 253 -2.51 -13.76 -5.47
C THR A 253 -1.42 -13.32 -4.50
N CYS A 254 -1.08 -12.03 -4.50
CA CYS A 254 -0.13 -11.43 -3.57
C CYS A 254 -0.82 -10.65 -2.46
N HIS A 255 -1.84 -9.85 -2.79
CA HIS A 255 -2.46 -8.94 -1.82
C HIS A 255 -3.70 -9.52 -1.10
N GLY A 256 -4.21 -10.68 -1.54
CA GLY A 256 -5.44 -11.28 -1.03
C GLY A 256 -6.72 -10.71 -1.66
N ASP A 257 -7.84 -11.40 -1.53
CA ASP A 257 -9.10 -11.00 -2.18
C ASP A 257 -9.63 -9.65 -1.67
N LEU A 258 -9.43 -9.39 -0.37
CA LEU A 258 -9.82 -8.15 0.30
C LEU A 258 -8.63 -7.21 0.54
N GLY A 259 -7.47 -7.51 -0.06
CA GLY A 259 -6.28 -6.68 0.08
C GLY A 259 -5.59 -6.76 1.44
N ARG A 260 -5.82 -7.83 2.22
CA ARG A 260 -5.32 -8.00 3.59
C ARG A 260 -3.97 -8.72 3.69
N THR A 261 -3.27 -8.87 2.56
CA THR A 261 -1.93 -9.50 2.48
C THR A 261 -1.97 -11.02 2.65
N ASP A 262 -3.14 -11.65 2.49
CA ASP A 262 -3.40 -13.09 2.65
C ASP A 262 -3.41 -13.85 1.31
N GLY A 263 -2.77 -13.29 0.27
CA GLY A 263 -2.64 -13.93 -1.03
C GLY A 263 -1.77 -15.20 -0.94
N VAL A 264 -2.13 -16.24 -1.70
CA VAL A 264 -1.40 -17.53 -1.70
C VAL A 264 0.09 -17.42 -2.02
N SER A 265 0.52 -16.36 -2.73
CA SER A 265 1.92 -16.09 -3.06
C SER A 265 2.60 -15.17 -2.05
N ALA A 266 1.86 -14.48 -1.19
CA ALA A 266 2.41 -13.50 -0.23
C ALA A 266 3.56 -14.06 0.63
N PRO A 267 3.48 -15.29 1.19
CA PRO A 267 4.56 -15.87 1.99
C PRO A 267 5.85 -16.16 1.22
N THR A 268 5.77 -16.23 -0.11
CA THR A 268 6.89 -16.64 -0.99
C THR A 268 7.58 -15.47 -1.67
N LEU A 269 7.11 -14.23 -1.44
CA LEU A 269 7.63 -13.07 -2.13
C LEU A 269 9.00 -12.67 -1.60
N GLU A 270 9.89 -12.42 -2.55
CA GLU A 270 11.27 -12.01 -2.29
C GLU A 270 11.60 -10.75 -3.08
N ASP A 271 12.45 -9.90 -2.52
CA ASP A 271 13.07 -8.80 -3.24
C ASP A 271 14.32 -9.25 -4.01
N ASP A 272 14.85 -8.35 -4.85
CA ASP A 272 16.01 -8.61 -5.69
C ASP A 272 17.24 -7.73 -5.32
N PHE A 273 17.28 -7.26 -4.07
CA PHE A 273 18.32 -6.34 -3.59
C PHE A 273 19.48 -7.09 -2.93
N GLY A 274 20.70 -6.81 -3.39
CA GLY A 274 21.91 -7.42 -2.86
C GLY A 274 22.18 -8.85 -3.39
N ASP A 275 23.13 -9.52 -2.75
CA ASP A 275 23.58 -10.87 -3.13
C ASP A 275 22.59 -11.97 -2.67
N GLU A 276 21.82 -11.69 -1.63
CA GLU A 276 20.81 -12.57 -1.05
C GLU A 276 19.43 -11.94 -1.18
N LYS A 277 18.46 -12.72 -1.68
CA LYS A 277 17.08 -12.27 -1.79
C LYS A 277 16.42 -12.21 -0.42
N ASN A 278 15.77 -11.09 -0.08
CA ASN A 278 15.11 -10.95 1.21
C ASN A 278 13.60 -11.17 1.07
N PRO A 279 12.96 -11.87 2.01
CA PRO A 279 11.50 -11.94 2.07
C PRO A 279 10.90 -10.53 2.13
N ILE A 280 9.87 -10.29 1.30
CA ILE A 280 9.16 -9.01 1.24
C ILE A 280 7.66 -9.24 1.38
N ARG A 281 7.04 -8.55 2.33
CA ARG A 281 5.59 -8.57 2.49
C ARG A 281 4.93 -7.58 1.52
N PRO A 282 3.84 -7.98 0.82
CA PRO A 282 3.01 -7.03 0.09
C PRO A 282 2.40 -6.00 1.04
N ALA A 283 1.97 -4.87 0.50
CA ALA A 283 1.25 -3.88 1.29
C ALA A 283 -0.17 -4.37 1.61
N ASP A 284 -0.59 -4.20 2.87
CA ASP A 284 -1.99 -4.31 3.29
C ASP A 284 -2.78 -3.14 2.68
N LEU A 285 -3.54 -3.43 1.63
CA LEU A 285 -4.29 -2.45 0.85
C LEU A 285 -5.44 -1.83 1.64
N THR A 286 -5.85 -2.44 2.75
CA THR A 286 -6.84 -1.86 3.67
C THR A 286 -6.25 -0.74 4.56
N LYS A 287 -4.92 -0.58 4.54
CA LYS A 287 -4.16 0.38 5.36
C LYS A 287 -3.35 1.34 4.50
N ARG A 288 -4.02 2.10 3.63
CA ARG A 288 -3.33 3.00 2.68
C ARG A 288 -2.45 4.08 3.33
N TRP A 289 -2.69 4.42 4.59
CA TRP A 289 -1.82 5.29 5.41
C TRP A 289 -0.42 4.70 5.64
N ALA A 290 -0.23 3.40 5.44
CA ALA A 290 1.05 2.71 5.54
C ALA A 290 1.78 2.56 4.19
N PHE A 291 1.22 3.06 3.09
CA PHE A 291 1.85 2.94 1.77
C PHE A 291 3.13 3.76 1.69
N ARG A 292 4.24 3.08 1.36
CA ARG A 292 5.58 3.70 1.27
C ARG A 292 5.68 4.77 0.17
N GLY A 293 4.85 4.68 -0.86
CA GLY A 293 4.75 5.69 -1.92
C GLY A 293 3.80 6.84 -1.61
N GLY A 294 3.07 6.82 -0.49
CA GLY A 294 2.00 7.77 -0.20
C GLY A 294 0.61 7.18 -0.40
N SER A 295 -0.37 7.83 0.22
CA SER A 295 -1.73 7.31 0.40
C SER A 295 -2.76 7.93 -0.55
N THR A 296 -2.38 8.91 -1.38
CA THR A 296 -3.31 9.60 -2.29
C THR A 296 -3.63 8.76 -3.52
N ARG A 297 -4.70 9.08 -4.24
CA ARG A 297 -5.07 8.38 -5.48
C ARG A 297 -3.97 8.51 -6.53
N GLU A 298 -3.35 9.68 -6.62
CA GLU A 298 -2.22 9.96 -7.50
C GLU A 298 -0.97 9.15 -7.11
N ASP A 299 -0.69 8.99 -5.80
CA ASP A 299 0.42 8.17 -5.33
C ASP A 299 0.24 6.69 -5.68
N ILE A 300 -0.98 6.17 -5.48
CA ILE A 300 -1.32 4.78 -5.80
C ILE A 300 -1.30 4.58 -7.31
N TYR A 301 -1.83 5.52 -8.10
CA TYR A 301 -1.78 5.49 -9.55
C TYR A 301 -0.34 5.48 -10.07
N ARG A 302 0.53 6.32 -9.49
CA ARG A 302 1.97 6.31 -9.80
C ARG A 302 2.55 4.93 -9.52
N THR A 303 2.33 4.34 -8.34
CA THR A 303 2.85 3.02 -8.00
C THR A 303 2.38 1.92 -8.95
N VAL A 304 1.10 1.88 -9.30
CA VAL A 304 0.56 0.91 -10.27
C VAL A 304 1.15 1.14 -11.67
N THR A 305 1.35 2.40 -12.06
CA THR A 305 1.89 2.74 -13.38
C THR A 305 3.38 2.46 -13.48
N THR A 306 4.20 2.83 -12.50
CA THR A 306 5.67 2.70 -12.58
C THR A 306 6.18 1.33 -12.12
N GLY A 307 5.36 0.59 -11.37
CA GLY A 307 5.81 -0.58 -10.61
C GLY A 307 6.80 -0.21 -9.51
N ILE A 308 7.28 -1.22 -8.80
CA ILE A 308 8.25 -1.07 -7.71
C ILE A 308 9.52 -1.83 -8.08
N ASN A 309 10.52 -1.11 -8.58
CA ASN A 309 11.79 -1.72 -8.99
C ASN A 309 12.38 -2.53 -7.83
N GLY A 310 12.83 -3.71 -8.19
CA GLY A 310 13.44 -4.67 -7.30
C GLY A 310 12.51 -5.45 -6.38
N THR A 311 11.23 -5.51 -6.75
CA THR A 311 10.24 -6.33 -6.05
C THR A 311 9.36 -7.06 -7.06
N PRO A 312 8.57 -8.05 -6.62
CA PRO A 312 7.63 -8.75 -7.49
C PRO A 312 6.45 -7.90 -7.99
N MET A 313 6.29 -6.64 -7.55
CA MET A 313 5.20 -5.74 -7.97
C MET A 313 5.55 -5.04 -9.30
N PRO A 314 4.96 -5.48 -10.43
CA PRO A 314 5.34 -5.00 -11.75
C PRO A 314 4.71 -3.63 -12.06
N SER A 315 5.10 -3.06 -13.19
CA SER A 315 4.38 -1.95 -13.81
C SER A 315 3.20 -2.45 -14.64
N TYR A 316 2.10 -1.71 -14.58
CA TYR A 316 0.92 -1.90 -15.43
C TYR A 316 0.77 -0.79 -16.48
N GLN A 317 1.85 -0.06 -16.79
CA GLN A 317 1.81 1.02 -17.77
C GLN A 317 1.43 0.50 -19.16
N ASP A 318 2.05 -0.59 -19.60
CA ASP A 318 1.92 -1.12 -20.96
C ASP A 318 0.85 -2.21 -21.09
N SER A 319 0.49 -2.85 -19.98
CA SER A 319 -0.49 -3.95 -19.95
C SER A 319 -1.93 -3.50 -19.63
N MET A 320 -2.11 -2.25 -19.18
CA MET A 320 -3.40 -1.72 -18.74
C MET A 320 -3.64 -0.33 -19.32
N SER A 321 -4.89 0.02 -19.64
CA SER A 321 -5.21 1.38 -20.07
C SER A 321 -5.13 2.37 -18.91
N GLU A 322 -5.00 3.67 -19.20
CA GLU A 322 -5.03 4.70 -18.14
C GLU A 322 -6.35 4.68 -17.37
N GLN A 323 -7.48 4.50 -18.05
CA GLN A 323 -8.79 4.43 -17.40
C GLN A 323 -8.89 3.21 -16.48
N ASP A 324 -8.42 2.05 -16.93
CA ASP A 324 -8.44 0.83 -16.12
C ASP A 324 -7.54 0.97 -14.89
N ARG A 325 -6.37 1.59 -15.01
CA ARG A 325 -5.51 1.89 -13.85
C ARG A 325 -6.21 2.82 -12.85
N TRP A 326 -6.93 3.83 -13.30
CA TRP A 326 -7.71 4.71 -12.41
C TRP A 326 -8.88 3.99 -11.73
N ASP A 327 -9.58 3.11 -12.46
CA ASP A 327 -10.64 2.27 -11.91
C ASP A 327 -10.05 1.33 -10.83
N LEU A 328 -8.92 0.68 -11.10
CA LEU A 328 -8.18 -0.14 -10.14
C LEU A 328 -7.76 0.65 -8.89
N VAL A 329 -7.24 1.86 -9.05
CA VAL A 329 -6.91 2.76 -7.93
C VAL A 329 -8.15 3.06 -7.08
N ASN A 330 -9.30 3.29 -7.71
CA ASN A 330 -10.55 3.55 -6.98
C ASN A 330 -11.01 2.32 -6.19
N TYR A 331 -10.81 1.11 -6.72
CA TYR A 331 -11.01 -0.12 -5.94
C TYR A 331 -10.07 -0.20 -4.74
N ILE A 332 -8.75 0.00 -4.94
CA ILE A 332 -7.76 -0.03 -3.85
C ILE A 332 -8.13 0.99 -2.75
N VAL A 333 -8.54 2.20 -3.14
CA VAL A 333 -8.99 3.21 -2.17
C VAL A 333 -10.27 2.78 -1.45
N SER A 334 -11.19 2.08 -2.13
CA SER A 334 -12.42 1.56 -1.51
C SER A 334 -12.17 0.47 -0.46
N LEU A 335 -11.04 -0.25 -0.53
CA LEU A 335 -10.64 -1.24 0.48
C LEU A 335 -10.22 -0.60 1.80
N SER A 336 -9.72 0.62 1.76
CA SER A 336 -9.31 1.35 2.95
C SER A 336 -10.49 2.11 3.54
N LYS A 337 -10.99 1.66 4.70
CA LYS A 337 -12.04 2.37 5.45
C LYS A 337 -11.61 3.78 5.92
N ARG A 338 -10.31 4.08 5.88
CA ARG A 338 -9.71 5.29 6.46
C ARG A 338 -8.70 5.96 5.53
N VAL A 339 -8.51 7.26 5.74
CA VAL A 339 -7.47 8.06 5.07
C VAL A 339 -6.19 8.05 5.87
N ASP A 340 -6.33 8.21 7.19
CA ASP A 340 -5.25 8.32 8.17
C ASP A 340 -5.35 7.20 9.21
N SER A 341 -4.34 7.11 10.09
CA SER A 341 -4.27 6.04 11.09
C SER A 341 -5.25 6.21 12.26
N ASP A 342 -5.78 7.42 12.52
CA ASP A 342 -6.82 7.78 13.51
C ASP A 342 -6.90 6.85 14.74
N PHE A 343 -5.77 6.75 15.45
CA PHE A 343 -5.64 5.89 16.62
C PHE A 343 -6.50 6.41 17.78
N SER A 344 -7.20 5.49 18.44
CA SER A 344 -8.10 5.77 19.55
C SER A 344 -7.32 5.82 20.85
N THR A 345 -7.71 6.72 21.77
CA THR A 345 -7.12 6.79 23.12
C THR A 345 -7.92 5.99 24.16
N THR A 346 -9.15 5.59 23.84
CA THR A 346 -10.06 4.88 24.75
C THR A 346 -10.95 3.92 23.96
N ILE A 347 -11.12 2.72 24.51
CA ILE A 347 -12.10 1.74 24.07
C ILE A 347 -13.40 2.01 24.81
N VAL A 348 -14.51 2.11 24.08
CA VAL A 348 -15.82 2.38 24.66
C VAL A 348 -16.64 1.10 24.59
N ALA A 349 -17.05 0.59 25.75
CA ALA A 349 -17.91 -0.58 25.84
C ALA A 349 -19.39 -0.13 25.88
N ASP A 350 -20.19 -0.63 24.95
CA ASP A 350 -21.61 -0.31 24.86
C ASP A 350 -22.45 -1.33 25.64
N TYR A 351 -23.47 -0.82 26.36
CA TYR A 351 -24.40 -1.66 27.11
C TYR A 351 -25.34 -2.40 26.16
N VAL A 352 -25.48 -3.71 26.38
CA VAL A 352 -26.47 -4.57 25.72
C VAL A 352 -27.38 -5.19 26.77
N GLU A 353 -28.70 -5.11 26.55
CA GLU A 353 -29.69 -5.56 27.54
C GLU A 353 -29.84 -7.09 27.57
N ARG A 354 -29.58 -7.75 26.44
CA ARG A 354 -29.67 -9.20 26.30
C ARG A 354 -28.39 -9.90 26.74
N ASP A 355 -28.53 -11.12 27.22
CA ASP A 355 -27.41 -12.06 27.27
C ASP A 355 -26.87 -12.29 25.85
N PHE A 356 -25.56 -12.45 25.75
CA PHE A 356 -24.88 -12.66 24.48
C PHE A 356 -23.98 -13.90 24.54
N ASP A 357 -24.08 -14.71 23.48
CA ASP A 357 -23.24 -15.87 23.27
C ASP A 357 -22.19 -15.54 22.21
N ILE A 358 -20.92 -15.62 22.60
CA ILE A 358 -19.77 -15.32 21.74
C ILE A 358 -19.47 -16.44 20.74
N SER A 359 -20.20 -17.56 20.79
CA SER A 359 -19.92 -18.77 20.01
C SER A 359 -19.91 -18.56 18.49
N ASN A 360 -20.68 -17.63 17.91
CA ASN A 360 -20.84 -17.57 16.44
C ASN A 360 -21.29 -16.24 15.82
N ASP A 361 -21.22 -15.10 16.51
CA ASP A 361 -21.80 -13.87 15.94
C ASP A 361 -21.00 -12.58 16.21
N GLN A 362 -20.13 -12.21 15.28
CA GLN A 362 -19.49 -10.88 15.30
C GLN A 362 -20.51 -9.73 15.15
N SER A 363 -21.73 -9.98 14.66
CA SER A 363 -22.78 -8.96 14.58
C SER A 363 -23.22 -8.47 15.96
N LEU A 364 -22.89 -9.20 17.04
CA LEU A 364 -23.01 -8.71 18.41
C LEU A 364 -22.32 -7.36 18.62
N PHE A 365 -21.20 -7.13 17.91
CA PHE A 365 -20.40 -5.92 17.97
C PHE A 365 -20.73 -4.92 16.84
N GLY A 366 -21.79 -5.16 16.05
CA GLY A 366 -22.10 -4.36 14.86
C GLY A 366 -22.36 -2.88 15.15
N ASN A 367 -22.93 -2.58 16.32
CA ASN A 367 -23.19 -1.19 16.76
C ASN A 367 -22.08 -0.64 17.68
N ALA A 368 -21.12 -1.47 18.11
CA ALA A 368 -20.10 -1.08 19.06
C ALA A 368 -19.06 -0.18 18.40
N LEU A 369 -18.65 0.89 19.10
CA LEU A 369 -17.60 1.76 18.59
C LEU A 369 -16.28 1.00 18.42
N THR A 370 -15.67 1.13 17.25
CA THR A 370 -14.38 0.50 16.94
C THR A 370 -13.24 1.40 17.39
N ALA A 371 -12.44 0.93 18.34
CA ALA A 371 -11.21 1.56 18.77
C ALA A 371 -10.02 1.00 17.96
N HIS A 372 -9.18 1.91 17.45
CA HIS A 372 -8.02 1.57 16.62
C HIS A 372 -6.76 1.72 17.46
N ILE A 373 -6.07 0.61 17.72
CA ILE A 373 -4.95 0.59 18.66
C ILE A 373 -3.67 0.25 17.88
N PRO A 374 -2.64 1.12 17.91
CA PRO A 374 -1.36 0.82 17.29
C PRO A 374 -0.64 -0.31 18.04
N ILE A 375 -0.01 -1.19 17.27
CA ILE A 375 0.87 -2.23 17.75
C ILE A 375 2.29 -1.87 17.33
N VAL A 376 3.21 -1.91 18.29
CA VAL A 376 4.61 -1.52 18.12
C VAL A 376 5.52 -2.61 18.66
N GLY A 377 6.75 -2.65 18.14
CA GLY A 377 7.78 -3.52 18.67
C GLY A 377 8.21 -3.12 20.08
N GLN A 378 8.50 -4.10 20.93
CA GLN A 378 9.08 -3.84 22.25
C GLN A 378 10.57 -3.51 22.10
N LEU A 379 11.07 -2.44 22.74
CA LEU A 379 12.45 -1.97 22.51
C LEU A 379 13.39 -2.18 23.70
N ILE A 380 12.89 -2.73 24.80
CA ILE A 380 13.57 -2.69 26.09
C ILE A 380 14.21 -4.04 26.42
N GLU A 381 13.47 -5.13 26.24
CA GLU A 381 13.94 -6.45 26.67
C GLU A 381 14.69 -7.18 25.54
N PRO A 382 15.74 -7.97 25.87
CA PRO A 382 16.39 -8.89 24.94
C PRO A 382 15.40 -9.85 24.26
N GLY A 383 15.73 -10.34 23.06
CA GLY A 383 14.79 -11.17 22.28
C GLY A 383 13.58 -10.39 21.72
N ARG A 384 13.74 -9.09 21.47
CA ARG A 384 12.69 -8.20 20.98
C ARG A 384 12.31 -8.38 19.52
N GLU A 385 11.04 -8.11 19.22
CA GLU A 385 10.58 -7.82 17.87
C GLU A 385 10.59 -6.31 17.64
N TYR A 386 11.38 -5.85 16.66
CA TYR A 386 11.50 -4.43 16.32
C TYR A 386 10.41 -3.99 15.34
N PHE A 387 10.02 -4.89 14.44
CA PHE A 387 9.11 -4.62 13.33
C PHE A 387 8.04 -5.71 13.32
N PRO A 388 7.10 -5.67 14.30
CA PRO A 388 6.05 -6.67 14.35
C PRO A 388 5.27 -6.65 13.04
N ALA A 389 4.85 -7.84 12.63
CA ALA A 389 3.99 -8.02 11.47
C ALA A 389 2.74 -7.14 11.51
N THR A 390 2.10 -7.16 12.68
CA THR A 390 0.88 -6.45 12.97
C THR A 390 1.23 -5.04 13.44
N ASN A 391 0.78 -4.03 12.69
CA ASN A 391 0.98 -2.62 13.02
C ASN A 391 -0.18 -1.99 13.79
N SER A 392 -1.35 -2.63 13.82
CA SER A 392 -2.54 -2.15 14.50
C SER A 392 -3.57 -3.27 14.69
N ILE A 393 -4.37 -3.15 15.75
CA ILE A 393 -5.58 -3.94 15.97
C ILE A 393 -6.82 -3.05 16.02
N GLU A 394 -7.97 -3.63 15.71
CA GLU A 394 -9.27 -3.03 15.99
C GLU A 394 -9.90 -3.71 17.21
N VAL A 395 -10.46 -2.91 18.12
CA VAL A 395 -11.07 -3.40 19.35
C VAL A 395 -12.50 -2.88 19.46
N ARG A 396 -13.44 -3.78 19.69
CA ARG A 396 -14.84 -3.47 20.01
C ARG A 396 -15.21 -4.14 21.32
N ALA A 397 -16.01 -3.45 22.13
CA ALA A 397 -16.42 -3.99 23.42
C ALA A 397 -17.92 -3.78 23.65
N ILE A 398 -18.55 -4.78 24.26
CA ILE A 398 -19.94 -4.73 24.73
C ILE A 398 -20.01 -5.31 26.13
N TYR A 399 -21.02 -4.92 26.90
CA TYR A 399 -21.20 -5.45 28.24
C TYR A 399 -22.68 -5.47 28.64
N ASN A 400 -23.08 -6.37 29.54
CA ASN A 400 -24.40 -6.38 30.16
C ASN A 400 -24.28 -6.25 31.68
N THR A 401 -25.29 -6.68 32.45
CA THR A 401 -25.25 -6.64 33.92
C THR A 401 -24.16 -7.53 34.51
N ASP A 402 -23.82 -8.64 33.86
CA ASP A 402 -23.06 -9.74 34.47
C ASP A 402 -21.71 -9.99 33.77
N GLU A 403 -21.61 -9.70 32.48
CA GLU A 403 -20.49 -10.06 31.61
C GLU A 403 -20.03 -8.88 30.74
N ILE A 404 -18.77 -8.92 30.35
CA ILE A 404 -18.15 -8.06 29.33
C ILE A 404 -17.57 -8.94 28.23
N ALA A 405 -17.73 -8.53 26.98
CA ALA A 405 -17.05 -9.14 25.84
C ALA A 405 -16.25 -8.12 25.05
N ILE A 406 -15.06 -8.54 24.61
CA ILE A 406 -14.09 -7.72 23.89
C ILE A 406 -13.68 -8.50 22.65
N LEU A 407 -14.00 -7.95 21.49
CA LEU A 407 -13.57 -8.44 20.19
C LEU A 407 -12.30 -7.70 19.77
N VAL A 408 -11.25 -8.46 19.50
CA VAL A 408 -9.99 -7.98 18.93
C VAL A 408 -9.86 -8.54 17.52
N THR A 409 -9.62 -7.67 16.53
CA THR A 409 -9.37 -8.08 15.15
C THR A 409 -8.08 -7.48 14.61
N TRP A 410 -7.39 -8.24 13.75
CA TRP A 410 -6.22 -7.77 13.02
C TRP A 410 -6.06 -8.54 11.72
N ASN A 411 -5.40 -7.92 10.75
CA ASN A 411 -5.06 -8.59 9.50
C ASN A 411 -3.80 -9.43 9.69
N ASP A 412 -3.83 -10.67 9.21
CA ASP A 412 -2.74 -11.63 9.24
C ASP A 412 -2.64 -12.33 7.87
N MET A 413 -1.43 -12.79 7.52
CA MET A 413 -1.17 -13.35 6.19
C MET A 413 -1.53 -14.84 6.07
N SER A 414 -1.33 -15.64 7.13
CA SER A 414 -1.31 -17.10 7.02
C SER A 414 -2.05 -17.85 8.11
N ALA A 415 -2.55 -17.19 9.16
CA ALA A 415 -3.25 -17.81 10.27
C ALA A 415 -2.52 -19.06 10.79
N ASP A 416 -1.31 -18.88 11.29
CA ASP A 416 -0.45 -19.99 11.71
C ASP A 416 -1.05 -20.68 12.94
N ARG A 417 -1.59 -21.87 12.72
CA ARG A 417 -2.27 -22.69 13.73
C ARG A 417 -1.45 -23.90 14.19
N SER A 418 -0.22 -24.03 13.72
CA SER A 418 0.70 -25.11 14.11
C SER A 418 1.62 -24.67 15.24
N GLY A 419 2.20 -25.64 15.95
CA GLY A 419 3.05 -25.36 17.09
C GLY A 419 2.26 -24.95 18.33
N SER A 420 2.89 -24.16 19.18
CA SER A 420 2.29 -23.59 20.38
C SER A 420 3.00 -22.30 20.73
N ASN A 421 2.30 -21.38 21.39
CA ASN A 421 2.88 -20.11 21.80
C ASN A 421 2.59 -19.86 23.28
N ALA A 422 3.42 -19.08 23.96
CA ALA A 422 3.13 -18.61 25.31
C ALA A 422 3.95 -17.35 25.59
N PRO A 423 3.46 -16.43 26.44
CA PRO A 423 4.18 -15.19 26.73
C PRO A 423 5.47 -15.44 27.54
N GLY A 424 5.58 -16.60 28.21
CA GLY A 424 6.77 -17.02 28.95
C GLY A 424 7.72 -17.94 28.17
N LEU A 425 7.50 -18.19 26.88
CA LEU A 425 8.45 -18.98 26.09
C LEU A 425 9.81 -18.25 26.01
N PRO A 426 10.92 -18.98 26.17
CA PRO A 426 12.24 -18.38 26.06
C PRO A 426 12.47 -17.91 24.62
N VAL A 427 13.02 -16.71 24.48
CA VAL A 427 13.47 -16.18 23.18
C VAL A 427 14.99 -16.12 23.20
N GLU A 428 15.63 -16.72 22.20
CA GLU A 428 17.08 -16.59 22.04
C GLU A 428 17.43 -15.14 21.67
N ASP A 429 18.36 -14.53 22.40
CA ASP A 429 18.88 -13.18 22.13
C ASP A 429 19.87 -13.21 20.96
N THR A 430 19.37 -13.61 19.78
CA THR A 430 20.14 -13.58 18.54
C THR A 430 19.78 -12.32 17.76
N VAL A 431 20.77 -11.75 17.07
CA VAL A 431 20.54 -10.72 16.04
C VAL A 431 19.40 -11.20 15.15
N PRO A 432 18.41 -10.34 14.77
CA PRO A 432 17.30 -10.76 13.94
C PRO A 432 17.84 -11.48 12.70
N GLN A 433 17.80 -12.80 12.69
CA GLN A 433 18.10 -13.55 11.48
C GLN A 433 17.03 -13.12 10.48
N SER A 434 17.43 -12.95 9.22
CA SER A 434 16.45 -12.83 8.13
C SER A 434 15.41 -13.94 8.33
N VAL A 435 14.15 -13.68 7.95
CA VAL A 435 13.13 -14.74 7.79
C VAL A 435 13.53 -15.65 6.60
N ALA A 436 14.84 -15.78 6.34
CA ALA A 436 15.43 -16.54 5.26
C ALA A 436 14.96 -17.97 5.40
N HIS A 437 14.26 -18.39 4.36
CA HIS A 437 13.89 -19.76 4.03
C HIS A 437 13.57 -20.62 5.25
N HIS A 438 12.27 -20.71 5.57
CA HIS A 438 11.76 -21.68 6.51
C HIS A 438 12.35 -23.06 6.22
N ASP A 439 13.27 -23.50 7.08
CA ASP A 439 13.62 -24.90 7.17
C ASP A 439 12.45 -25.59 7.86
N GLU A 440 11.83 -26.57 7.20
CA GLU A 440 10.71 -27.36 7.75
C GLU A 440 11.06 -28.01 9.10
N THR A 441 12.36 -28.07 9.44
CA THR A 441 12.87 -28.58 10.73
C THR A 441 12.89 -27.56 11.87
N SER A 442 12.62 -26.28 11.61
CA SER A 442 12.61 -25.23 12.63
C SER A 442 11.34 -25.26 13.51
N GLU A 443 11.49 -24.86 14.79
CA GLU A 443 10.35 -24.79 15.72
C GLU A 443 9.30 -23.80 15.22
N GLN A 444 8.05 -24.28 15.16
CA GLN A 444 6.88 -23.53 14.70
C GLN A 444 6.15 -22.92 15.89
N TYR A 445 5.63 -21.72 15.69
CA TYR A 445 4.81 -21.02 16.68
C TYR A 445 3.47 -20.66 16.04
N SER A 446 2.42 -20.81 16.82
CA SER A 446 1.09 -20.37 16.45
C SER A 446 0.95 -18.87 16.62
N ASP A 447 0.00 -18.30 15.89
CA ASP A 447 -0.50 -16.96 16.18
C ASP A 447 -1.07 -16.91 17.59
N ALA A 448 -0.95 -15.75 18.22
CA ALA A 448 -1.53 -15.53 19.53
C ALA A 448 -1.95 -14.08 19.75
N VAL A 449 -2.87 -13.89 20.69
CA VAL A 449 -3.26 -12.55 21.15
C VAL A 449 -3.49 -12.58 22.64
N ALA A 450 -3.10 -11.50 23.32
CA ALA A 450 -3.36 -11.33 24.74
C ALA A 450 -3.97 -9.97 25.07
N ILE A 451 -4.88 -9.98 26.05
CA ILE A 451 -5.34 -8.78 26.73
C ILE A 451 -4.73 -8.76 28.12
N GLN A 452 -4.07 -7.66 28.46
CA GLN A 452 -3.43 -7.46 29.76
C GLN A 452 -4.18 -6.41 30.57
N TRP A 453 -4.34 -6.73 31.85
CA TRP A 453 -5.03 -5.94 32.86
C TRP A 453 -4.12 -5.76 34.07
N PRO A 454 -4.18 -4.64 34.80
CA PRO A 454 -3.63 -4.62 36.15
C PRO A 454 -4.46 -5.56 37.04
N THR A 455 -3.82 -6.29 37.95
CA THR A 455 -4.56 -7.19 38.88
C THR A 455 -5.49 -6.46 39.84
N ALA A 456 -5.17 -5.20 40.14
CA ALA A 456 -5.97 -4.28 40.92
C ALA A 456 -5.99 -2.91 40.25
N MET A 457 -7.00 -2.10 40.52
CA MET A 457 -7.03 -0.73 40.01
C MET A 457 -5.79 0.05 40.50
N PRO A 458 -5.03 0.68 39.60
CA PRO A 458 -3.83 1.42 40.00
C PRO A 458 -4.16 2.58 40.94
N GLU A 459 -3.35 2.74 41.99
CA GLU A 459 -3.42 3.91 42.87
C GLU A 459 -2.69 5.11 42.23
N GLY A 460 -3.42 6.21 42.01
CA GLY A 460 -2.88 7.42 41.39
C GLY A 460 -2.57 7.23 39.90
N PHE A 461 -1.44 7.79 39.45
CA PHE A 461 -1.07 7.83 38.02
C PHE A 461 -0.15 6.67 37.58
N LYS A 462 0.33 5.85 38.52
CA LYS A 462 1.34 4.81 38.22
C LYS A 462 0.68 3.50 37.84
N LYS A 463 0.69 3.18 36.55
CA LYS A 463 0.28 1.88 36.01
C LYS A 463 1.41 0.84 36.20
N PRO A 464 1.11 -0.47 36.17
CA PRO A 464 2.14 -1.50 36.04
C PRO A 464 3.05 -1.23 34.85
N PHE A 465 4.27 -1.74 34.88
CA PHE A 465 5.09 -1.76 33.67
C PHE A 465 4.35 -2.49 32.53
N PHE A 466 4.42 -1.95 31.32
CA PHE A 466 3.54 -2.37 30.23
C PHE A 466 3.86 -3.78 29.71
N VAL A 467 5.10 -4.26 29.87
CA VAL A 467 5.47 -5.64 29.55
C VAL A 467 5.34 -6.52 30.79
N PHE A 468 4.19 -7.19 30.90
CA PHE A 468 3.93 -8.21 31.92
C PHE A 468 4.06 -7.73 33.38
N GLY A 469 3.85 -6.43 33.63
CA GLY A 469 3.83 -5.84 34.97
C GLY A 469 5.21 -5.68 35.60
N ASP A 470 5.23 -5.48 36.91
CA ASP A 470 6.46 -5.37 37.71
C ASP A 470 6.24 -5.97 39.11
N PRO A 471 7.31 -6.24 39.89
CA PRO A 471 7.17 -6.90 41.20
C PRO A 471 6.29 -6.17 42.21
N GLN A 472 6.03 -4.87 42.03
CA GLN A 472 5.15 -4.09 42.90
C GLN A 472 3.72 -3.99 42.35
N ARG A 473 3.53 -4.19 41.06
CA ARG A 473 2.26 -4.02 40.34
C ARG A 473 2.13 -5.14 39.32
N SER A 474 1.44 -6.19 39.73
CA SER A 474 1.22 -7.35 38.88
C SER A 474 0.12 -7.11 37.86
N VAL A 475 0.12 -7.94 36.83
CA VAL A 475 -0.88 -7.92 35.75
C VAL A 475 -1.49 -9.30 35.54
N ASP A 476 -2.75 -9.32 35.11
CA ASP A 476 -3.48 -10.50 34.68
C ASP A 476 -3.56 -10.48 33.15
N LEU A 477 -3.18 -11.59 32.50
CA LEU A 477 -3.20 -11.74 31.05
C LEU A 477 -4.20 -12.80 30.64
N TRP A 478 -5.14 -12.43 29.78
CA TRP A 478 -5.97 -13.38 29.05
C TRP A 478 -5.27 -13.68 27.73
N TYR A 479 -4.77 -14.89 27.59
CA TYR A 479 -3.90 -15.29 26.49
C TYR A 479 -4.62 -16.32 25.63
N ALA A 480 -4.85 -15.98 24.36
CA ALA A 480 -5.35 -16.92 23.37
C ALA A 480 -4.16 -17.40 22.53
N ASP A 481 -3.80 -18.67 22.70
CA ASP A 481 -2.99 -19.38 21.71
C ASP A 481 -3.93 -19.85 20.60
N LEU A 482 -3.66 -19.50 19.36
CA LEU A 482 -4.55 -19.82 18.24
C LEU A 482 -4.19 -21.15 17.57
N ALA A 483 -3.30 -21.95 18.15
CA ALA A 483 -3.02 -23.31 17.70
C ALA A 483 -4.29 -24.16 17.60
N GLY A 484 -4.43 -24.93 16.51
CA GLY A 484 -5.61 -25.75 16.23
C GLY A 484 -6.92 -24.96 16.20
N ASN A 485 -7.76 -25.15 17.24
CA ASN A 485 -9.05 -24.47 17.42
C ASN A 485 -8.97 -23.26 18.38
N GLY A 486 -7.78 -22.95 18.88
CA GLY A 486 -7.56 -21.96 19.92
C GLY A 486 -7.68 -22.52 21.34
N GLU A 487 -6.77 -22.11 22.20
CA GLU A 487 -6.75 -22.42 23.63
C GLU A 487 -6.66 -21.11 24.43
N LEU A 488 -7.63 -20.90 25.32
CA LEU A 488 -7.59 -19.80 26.28
C LEU A 488 -6.81 -20.22 27.52
N ARG A 489 -5.76 -19.48 27.82
CA ARG A 489 -4.95 -19.60 29.04
C ARG A 489 -4.92 -18.27 29.77
N GLN A 490 -4.63 -18.32 31.07
CA GLN A 490 -4.51 -17.13 31.89
C GLN A 490 -3.14 -17.10 32.55
N PHE A 491 -2.55 -15.91 32.65
CA PHE A 491 -1.24 -15.74 33.28
C PHE A 491 -1.24 -14.58 34.27
N ILE A 492 -0.43 -14.70 35.31
CA ILE A 492 -0.06 -13.62 36.21
C ILE A 492 1.36 -13.16 35.86
N GLY A 493 1.52 -11.87 35.61
CA GLY A 493 2.82 -11.25 35.32
C GLY A 493 3.30 -10.36 36.47
N ASN A 494 4.56 -10.49 36.86
CA ASN A 494 5.25 -9.64 37.84
C ASN A 494 6.53 -9.04 37.24
N GLY A 495 6.52 -8.78 35.94
CA GLY A 495 7.68 -8.54 35.09
C GLY A 495 7.88 -9.68 34.09
N TYR A 496 8.66 -9.42 33.03
CA TYR A 496 8.83 -10.37 31.93
C TYR A 496 9.36 -11.75 32.37
N ALA A 497 10.29 -11.77 33.33
CA ALA A 497 10.86 -13.00 33.89
C ALA A 497 9.94 -13.66 34.94
N GLY A 498 8.89 -12.97 35.37
CA GLY A 498 8.00 -13.36 36.46
C GLY A 498 6.60 -13.75 35.99
N ILE A 499 6.46 -14.24 34.76
CA ILE A 499 5.18 -14.69 34.20
C ILE A 499 4.89 -16.16 34.57
N GLN A 500 3.69 -16.42 35.07
CA GLN A 500 3.29 -17.74 35.54
C GLN A 500 1.86 -18.06 35.10
N ALA A 501 1.60 -19.31 34.74
CA ALA A 501 0.25 -19.75 34.43
C ALA A 501 -0.64 -19.65 35.67
N LYS A 502 -1.89 -19.23 35.46
CA LYS A 502 -2.95 -19.11 36.45
C LYS A 502 -4.12 -19.99 36.01
N GLU A 503 -4.83 -20.58 36.97
CA GLU A 503 -6.05 -21.33 36.69
C GLU A 503 -7.07 -20.40 36.01
N LEU A 504 -7.70 -20.89 34.93
CA LEU A 504 -8.67 -20.12 34.17
C LEU A 504 -9.95 -19.93 34.98
N THR A 505 -10.34 -18.68 35.25
CA THR A 505 -11.52 -18.38 36.08
C THR A 505 -12.57 -17.58 35.31
N GLY A 506 -13.66 -18.23 34.89
CA GLY A 506 -14.86 -17.55 34.35
C GLY A 506 -14.71 -16.94 32.95
N THR A 507 -13.51 -16.95 32.38
CA THR A 507 -13.23 -16.41 31.05
C THR A 507 -13.49 -17.46 29.97
N SER A 508 -14.09 -17.06 28.87
CA SER A 508 -14.26 -17.86 27.66
C SER A 508 -13.78 -17.09 26.44
N MET A 509 -13.44 -17.80 25.36
CA MET A 509 -12.92 -17.20 24.14
C MET A 509 -13.42 -17.93 22.91
N THR A 510 -13.60 -17.20 21.83
CA THR A 510 -13.79 -17.74 20.47
C THR A 510 -12.84 -17.06 19.52
N ALA A 511 -12.37 -17.82 18.53
CA ALA A 511 -11.45 -17.32 17.51
C ALA A 511 -11.89 -17.80 16.13
N THR A 512 -11.91 -16.87 15.18
CA THR A 512 -12.19 -17.13 13.77
C THR A 512 -11.14 -16.44 12.93
N TYR A 513 -10.79 -17.06 11.81
CA TYR A 513 -9.96 -16.45 10.78
C TYR A 513 -10.72 -16.53 9.47
N ASP A 514 -10.94 -15.38 8.83
CA ASP A 514 -11.66 -15.29 7.57
C ASP A 514 -11.06 -14.18 6.71
N ALA A 515 -10.75 -14.53 5.45
CA ALA A 515 -10.19 -13.64 4.44
C ALA A 515 -9.11 -12.67 5.00
N GLY A 516 -8.03 -13.23 5.56
CA GLY A 516 -6.89 -12.45 6.02
C GLY A 516 -7.07 -11.72 7.34
N GLU A 517 -8.16 -11.98 8.08
CA GLU A 517 -8.42 -11.30 9.36
C GLU A 517 -8.71 -12.31 10.46
N TRP A 518 -7.95 -12.19 11.55
CA TRP A 518 -8.30 -12.82 12.82
C TRP A 518 -9.36 -12.01 13.53
N ALA A 519 -10.28 -12.71 14.17
CA ALA A 519 -11.25 -12.15 15.08
C ALA A 519 -11.34 -13.03 16.33
N VAL A 520 -10.89 -12.48 17.45
CA VAL A 520 -10.84 -13.17 18.74
C VAL A 520 -11.70 -12.43 19.74
N THR A 521 -12.73 -13.10 20.26
CA THR A 521 -13.63 -12.54 21.26
C THR A 521 -13.32 -13.16 22.62
N PHE A 522 -12.98 -12.32 23.59
CA PHE A 522 -12.86 -12.70 24.99
C PHE A 522 -14.15 -12.32 25.72
N LYS A 523 -14.66 -13.20 26.58
CA LYS A 523 -15.79 -12.91 27.46
C LYS A 523 -15.44 -13.24 28.90
N GLN A 524 -15.77 -12.34 29.82
CA GLN A 524 -15.49 -12.49 31.23
C GLN A 524 -16.61 -11.91 32.10
N LYS A 525 -16.78 -12.45 33.32
CA LYS A 525 -17.66 -11.87 34.34
C LYS A 525 -17.17 -10.48 34.78
N ARG A 526 -18.11 -9.56 34.99
CA ARG A 526 -17.83 -8.19 35.41
C ARG A 526 -17.34 -8.11 36.85
N GLU A 527 -17.95 -8.88 37.73
CA GLU A 527 -17.55 -8.99 39.13
C GLU A 527 -16.71 -10.25 39.32
N GLN A 528 -15.52 -10.09 39.90
CA GLN A 528 -14.60 -11.18 40.18
C GLN A 528 -14.16 -11.09 41.66
N PRO A 529 -14.21 -12.20 42.41
CA PRO A 529 -13.75 -12.22 43.81
C PRO A 529 -12.26 -11.86 43.94
N ASP A 530 -11.45 -12.38 43.02
CA ASP A 530 -9.99 -12.26 43.00
C ASP A 530 -9.52 -11.67 41.66
N GLY A 531 -9.87 -10.40 41.41
CA GLY A 531 -9.48 -9.71 40.17
C GLY A 531 -10.07 -8.32 39.99
N LEU A 532 -9.80 -7.75 38.81
CA LEU A 532 -10.30 -6.44 38.42
C LEU A 532 -11.81 -6.48 38.16
N SER A 533 -12.57 -5.61 38.82
CA SER A 533 -14.01 -5.47 38.58
C SER A 533 -14.30 -4.45 37.48
N PHE A 534 -15.20 -4.81 36.56
CA PHE A 534 -15.59 -3.98 35.41
C PHE A 534 -16.79 -3.10 35.76
N ALA A 535 -16.55 -2.01 36.49
CA ALA A 535 -17.55 -1.06 36.91
C ALA A 535 -17.92 -0.05 35.80
N GLU A 536 -19.17 0.40 35.81
CA GLU A 536 -19.65 1.46 34.90
C GLU A 536 -19.06 2.83 35.29
N GLY A 537 -18.81 3.69 34.30
CA GLY A 537 -18.32 5.05 34.54
C GLY A 537 -16.86 5.14 34.97
N VAL A 538 -16.11 4.03 34.95
CA VAL A 538 -14.69 3.96 35.33
C VAL A 538 -13.82 3.72 34.09
N PHE A 539 -12.68 4.39 34.02
CA PHE A 539 -11.65 4.13 33.02
C PHE A 539 -10.71 3.05 33.54
N ILE A 540 -10.77 1.87 32.92
CA ILE A 540 -10.02 0.69 33.36
C ILE A 540 -8.82 0.52 32.44
N PRO A 541 -7.58 0.41 32.94
CA PRO A 541 -6.40 0.22 32.10
C PRO A 541 -6.43 -1.11 31.35
N ILE A 542 -6.07 -1.07 30.08
CA ILE A 542 -6.02 -2.24 29.18
C ILE A 542 -4.84 -2.10 28.21
N SER A 543 -4.15 -3.19 27.90
CA SER A 543 -3.14 -3.26 26.84
C SER A 543 -3.18 -4.59 26.11
N PHE A 544 -2.56 -4.66 24.94
CA PHE A 544 -2.65 -5.78 24.03
C PHE A 544 -1.28 -6.27 23.58
N PHE A 545 -1.23 -7.55 23.25
CA PHE A 545 -0.08 -8.21 22.63
C PHE A 545 -0.57 -9.08 21.49
N VAL A 546 0.18 -9.12 20.39
CA VAL A 546 -0.11 -9.93 19.20
C VAL A 546 1.18 -10.61 18.76
N TRP A 547 1.07 -11.89 18.43
CA TRP A 547 2.16 -12.70 17.90
C TRP A 547 1.74 -13.23 16.53
N ASP A 548 2.53 -12.90 15.50
CA ASP A 548 2.46 -13.52 14.16
C ASP A 548 3.42 -14.74 14.13
N GLY A 549 2.83 -15.94 14.02
CA GLY A 549 3.51 -17.22 13.98
C GLY A 549 4.39 -17.40 12.75
N PHE A 550 3.98 -16.86 11.59
CA PHE A 550 4.78 -16.83 10.37
C PHE A 550 6.10 -16.09 10.58
N ASN A 551 6.06 -14.96 11.30
CA ASN A 551 7.25 -14.19 11.71
C ASN A 551 8.01 -14.81 12.89
N ARG A 552 7.56 -15.97 13.38
CA ARG A 552 8.11 -16.68 14.54
C ARG A 552 8.09 -15.81 15.78
N GLU A 553 7.09 -14.95 15.92
CA GLU A 553 6.86 -14.17 17.13
C GLU A 553 6.39 -15.13 18.23
N HIS A 554 7.09 -15.14 19.36
CA HIS A 554 6.75 -15.94 20.54
C HIS A 554 7.32 -15.30 21.80
N GLY A 555 6.79 -15.63 22.98
CA GLY A 555 7.32 -15.11 24.24
C GLY A 555 7.36 -13.58 24.27
N ILE A 556 8.54 -13.01 24.53
CA ILE A 556 8.78 -11.56 24.56
C ILE A 556 9.00 -10.94 23.16
N LYS A 557 9.13 -11.78 22.12
CA LYS A 557 9.24 -11.36 20.72
C LYS A 557 7.83 -11.20 20.17
N THR A 558 7.26 -10.00 20.32
CA THR A 558 5.85 -9.71 20.05
C THR A 558 5.61 -8.26 19.69
N GLY A 559 4.53 -7.99 18.95
CA GLY A 559 3.95 -6.66 18.88
C GLY A 559 3.09 -6.36 20.11
N LEU A 560 3.21 -5.15 20.67
CA LEU A 560 2.43 -4.73 21.83
C LEU A 560 1.85 -3.32 21.71
N SER A 561 0.85 -3.04 22.54
CA SER A 561 0.33 -1.68 22.73
C SER A 561 0.86 -1.06 24.02
N SER A 562 0.84 0.27 24.10
CA SER A 562 0.93 0.95 25.39
C SER A 562 -0.35 0.73 26.23
N TRP A 563 -0.41 1.33 27.42
CA TRP A 563 -1.63 1.32 28.25
C TRP A 563 -2.70 2.27 27.72
N TYR A 564 -3.82 1.71 27.28
CA TYR A 564 -5.06 2.41 26.97
C TYR A 564 -6.03 2.34 28.14
N SER A 565 -7.26 2.79 27.91
CA SER A 565 -8.36 2.64 28.84
C SER A 565 -9.59 2.08 28.14
N ILE A 566 -10.30 1.18 28.81
CA ILE A 566 -11.67 0.81 28.45
C ILE A 566 -12.64 1.53 29.39
N PHE A 567 -13.71 2.08 28.82
CA PHE A 567 -14.75 2.82 29.53
C PHE A 567 -16.12 2.20 29.27
N LEU A 568 -16.77 1.71 30.34
CA LEU A 568 -18.12 1.18 30.28
C LEU A 568 -19.10 2.34 30.47
N LYS A 569 -19.83 2.71 29.42
CA LYS A 569 -20.83 3.79 29.47
C LYS A 569 -21.92 3.45 30.48
N PRO A 570 -22.21 4.28 31.48
CA PRO A 570 -23.30 4.00 32.42
C PRO A 570 -24.61 3.68 31.70
N LYS A 571 -25.34 2.67 32.20
CA LYS A 571 -26.64 2.28 31.64
C LYS A 571 -27.56 3.51 31.60
N GLN A 572 -27.98 3.90 30.39
CA GLN A 572 -28.96 4.97 30.25
C GLN A 572 -30.30 4.50 30.84
N THR A 573 -30.69 5.10 31.96
CA THR A 573 -32.02 4.88 32.52
C THR A 573 -33.00 5.81 31.80
N VAL A 574 -34.07 5.24 31.23
CA VAL A 574 -35.12 6.04 30.59
C VAL A 574 -35.68 7.00 31.65
N SER A 575 -35.65 8.30 31.38
CA SER A 575 -36.14 9.30 32.32
C SER A 575 -37.57 8.96 32.77
N PRO A 576 -37.84 8.87 34.08
CA PRO A 576 -39.18 8.56 34.59
C PRO A 576 -40.18 9.65 34.24
N ILE A 577 -39.71 10.84 33.83
CA ILE A 577 -40.54 11.99 33.46
C ILE A 577 -41.52 11.64 32.33
N VAL A 578 -41.10 10.90 31.30
CA VAL A 578 -41.96 10.61 30.15
C VAL A 578 -43.10 9.64 30.53
N PRO A 579 -42.83 8.49 31.20
CA PRO A 579 -43.89 7.64 31.76
C PRO A 579 -44.78 8.39 32.77
N MET A 580 -44.20 9.16 33.69
CA MET A 580 -44.94 9.92 34.69
C MET A 580 -45.87 10.95 34.04
N ALA A 581 -45.39 11.70 33.05
CA ALA A 581 -46.21 12.65 32.31
C ALA A 581 -47.36 11.96 31.56
N LYS A 582 -47.09 10.81 30.93
CA LYS A 582 -48.13 10.00 30.27
C LYS A 582 -49.21 9.55 31.25
N TYR A 583 -48.83 9.03 32.41
CA TYR A 583 -49.79 8.61 33.44
C TYR A 583 -50.53 9.80 34.07
N ALA A 584 -49.85 10.92 34.31
CA ALA A 584 -50.48 12.13 34.82
C ALA A 584 -51.55 12.67 33.84
N ILE A 585 -51.24 12.72 32.55
CA ILE A 585 -52.19 13.11 31.50
C ILE A 585 -53.37 12.13 31.46
N LEU A 586 -53.12 10.83 31.52
CA LEU A 586 -54.17 9.81 31.54
C LEU A 586 -55.10 9.97 32.75
N THR A 587 -54.54 10.21 33.94
CA THR A 587 -55.33 10.45 35.16
C THR A 587 -56.20 11.69 35.02
N VAL A 588 -55.66 12.80 34.51
CA VAL A 588 -56.45 14.03 34.26
C VAL A 588 -57.58 13.78 33.26
N ILE A 589 -57.34 13.01 32.19
CA ILE A 589 -58.38 12.65 31.22
C ILE A 589 -59.49 11.83 31.89
N ILE A 590 -59.13 10.85 32.71
CA ILE A 590 -60.09 10.02 33.45
C ILE A 590 -60.93 10.87 34.40
N GLU A 591 -60.30 11.79 35.15
CA GLU A 591 -61.02 12.71 36.03
C GLU A 591 -61.99 13.62 35.27
N ILE A 592 -61.57 14.18 34.13
CA ILE A 592 -62.43 15.02 33.29
C ILE A 592 -63.64 14.21 32.79
N ILE A 593 -63.42 12.97 32.33
CA ILE A 593 -64.50 12.07 31.88
C ILE A 593 -65.46 11.76 33.03
N LEU A 594 -64.93 11.47 34.22
CA LEU A 594 -65.74 11.17 35.40
C LEU A 594 -66.59 12.38 35.82
N ILE A 595 -65.99 13.58 35.86
CA ILE A 595 -66.69 14.83 36.17
C ILE A 595 -67.76 15.11 35.12
N ALA A 596 -67.46 14.94 33.83
CA ALA A 596 -68.43 15.12 32.76
C ALA A 596 -69.60 14.13 32.87
N PHE A 597 -69.31 12.87 33.20
CA PHE A 597 -70.32 11.83 33.43
C PHE A 597 -71.22 12.13 34.63
N ILE A 598 -70.65 12.54 35.76
CA ILE A 598 -71.41 12.93 36.96
C ILE A 598 -72.30 14.15 36.65
N ARG A 599 -71.76 15.17 35.98
CA ARG A 599 -72.54 16.36 35.57
C ARG A 599 -73.66 16.02 34.59
N TRP A 600 -73.41 15.13 33.65
CA TRP A 600 -74.42 14.65 32.72
C TRP A 600 -75.54 13.91 33.46
N ARG A 601 -75.19 13.02 34.39
CA ARG A 601 -76.16 12.29 35.21
C ARG A 601 -77.01 13.21 36.09
N ALA A 602 -76.39 14.16 36.78
CA ALA A 602 -77.12 15.14 37.59
C ALA A 602 -78.11 15.97 36.77
N ARG A 603 -77.71 16.42 35.56
CA ARG A 603 -78.63 17.12 34.63
C ARG A 603 -79.78 16.24 34.15
N SER A 604 -79.53 14.95 33.94
CA SER A 604 -80.60 14.03 33.55
C SER A 604 -81.59 13.74 34.69
N GLU A 605 -81.14 13.81 35.95
CA GLU A 605 -82.00 13.67 37.13
C GLU A 605 -82.82 14.95 37.39
N ASP A 606 -82.25 16.15 37.18
CA ASP A 606 -82.98 17.43 37.25
C ASP A 606 -84.06 17.59 36.15
N LEU A 607 -83.91 16.90 35.01
CA LEU A 607 -84.93 16.85 33.95
C LEU A 607 -86.03 15.81 34.23
N ALA A 608 -85.85 14.95 35.23
CA ALA A 608 -86.79 13.88 35.59
C ALA A 608 -87.67 14.23 36.80
N THR A 609 -87.43 15.34 37.50
CA THR A 609 -88.30 15.85 38.57
C THR A 609 -89.44 16.69 37.97
N PRO A 610 -90.72 16.26 38.11
CA PRO A 610 -91.85 17.07 37.68
C PRO A 610 -91.99 18.27 38.61
N GLN A 611 -92.09 19.48 38.05
CA GLN A 611 -92.55 20.64 38.80
C GLN A 611 -93.99 20.40 39.27
N THR A 612 -94.18 20.13 40.55
CA THR A 612 -95.47 20.32 41.22
C THR A 612 -95.56 21.79 41.66
N VAL A 613 -96.64 22.43 41.23
CA VAL A 613 -97.07 23.84 41.40
C VAL A 613 -96.83 24.42 42.78
#